data_AF-A0A5N6PMT5-F1
#
_entry.id   AF-A0A5N6PMT5-F1
#
_cell.length_a   1.000
_cell.length_b   1.000
_cell.length_c   1.000
_cell.angle_alpha   90.00
_cell.angle_beta   90.00
_cell.angle_gamma   90.00
#
_symmetry.space_group_name_H-M   'P 1'
#
loop_
_entity.id
_entity.type
_entity.pdbx_description
1 polymer ?
#
loop_
_entity_poly.entity_id
_entity_poly.type
_entity_poly.pdbx_seq_one_letter_code
_entity_poly.pdbx_strand_id
1 'polypeptide(L)' 'MVDPFKRPKSFTPLVTIYICAFYTGVIGAAITEQLYKEKYWEDHPGEAVPLMRPKFYGGPWKIYKGTVLPPNK' A
#
# COMPACT_ATOMS: atom_id res chain seq x y z
N MET A 1 1.71 53.16 -0.96
CA MET A 1 0.65 52.37 -1.61
C MET A 1 0.55 51.06 -0.87
N VAL A 2 -0.63 50.68 -0.39
CA VAL A 2 -0.88 49.38 0.25
C VAL A 2 -1.22 48.39 -0.86
N ASP A 3 -0.55 47.25 -0.89
CA ASP A 3 -0.85 46.21 -1.88
C ASP A 3 -2.30 45.72 -1.74
N PRO A 4 -3.00 45.46 -2.86
CA PRO A 4 -4.35 44.89 -2.81
C PRO A 4 -4.36 43.55 -2.07
N PHE A 5 -5.36 43.34 -1.20
CA PHE A 5 -5.55 42.06 -0.51
C PHE A 5 -5.68 40.91 -1.53
N LYS A 6 -4.73 39.99 -1.52
CA LYS A 6 -4.80 38.75 -2.32
C LYS A 6 -5.34 37.62 -1.46
N ARG A 7 -6.46 37.02 -1.90
CA ARG A 7 -6.99 35.81 -1.29
C ARG A 7 -5.94 34.68 -1.36
N PRO A 8 -5.65 33.95 -0.27
CA PRO A 8 -4.76 32.81 -0.32
C PRO A 8 -5.30 31.72 -1.25
N LYS A 9 -4.41 31.07 -2.00
CA LYS A 9 -4.79 29.96 -2.90
C LYS A 9 -5.40 28.83 -2.07
N SER A 10 -6.47 28.23 -2.58
CA SER A 10 -7.10 27.08 -1.91
C SER A 10 -6.16 25.89 -1.91
N PHE A 11 -5.99 25.27 -0.75
CA PHE A 11 -5.20 24.05 -0.55
C PHE A 11 -6.00 22.76 -0.84
N THR A 12 -7.33 22.89 -0.94
CA THR A 12 -8.26 21.77 -1.19
C THR A 12 -7.87 20.88 -2.38
N PRO A 13 -7.55 21.41 -3.59
CA PRO A 13 -7.22 20.54 -4.72
C PRO A 13 -6.00 19.65 -4.45
N LEU A 14 -5.01 20.15 -3.71
CA LEU A 14 -3.82 19.37 -3.37
C LEU A 14 -4.17 18.24 -2.40
N VAL A 15 -4.96 18.53 -1.37
CA VAL A 15 -5.43 17.53 -0.40
C VAL A 15 -6.23 16.43 -1.10
N THR A 16 -7.14 16.80 -1.98
CA THR A 16 -7.96 15.84 -2.74
C THR A 16 -7.09 14.89 -3.56
N ILE A 17 -6.08 15.41 -4.27
CA ILE A 17 -5.18 14.58 -5.07
C ILE A 17 -4.39 13.61 -4.17
N TYR A 18 -3.88 14.07 -3.03
CA TYR A 18 -3.16 13.19 -2.12
C TYR A 18 -4.04 12.07 -1.56
N ILE A 19 -5.28 12.38 -1.19
CA ILE A 19 -6.25 11.37 -0.72
C ILE A 19 -6.50 10.35 -1.83
N CYS A 20 -6.82 10.80 -3.04
CA CYS A 20 -7.09 9.91 -4.16
C CYS A 20 -5.88 9.01 -4.48
N ALA A 21 -4.67 9.58 -4.53
CA ALA A 21 -3.44 8.83 -4.79
C ALA A 21 -3.16 7.78 -3.71
N PHE A 22 -3.33 8.15 -2.44
CA PHE A 22 -3.15 7.23 -1.31
C PHE A 22 -4.10 6.03 -1.40
N TYR A 23 -5.41 6.28 -1.53
CA TYR A 23 -6.39 5.19 -1.57
C TYR A 23 -6.26 4.34 -2.83
N THR A 24 -5.92 4.93 -3.97
CA THR A 24 -5.63 4.16 -5.19
C THR A 24 -4.45 3.21 -4.97
N GLY A 25 -3.39 3.66 -4.30
CA GLY A 25 -2.24 2.83 -3.96
C GLY A 25 -2.60 1.68 -3.01
N VAL A 26 -3.39 1.94 -1.96
CA VAL A 26 -3.84 0.93 -1.00
C VAL A 26 -4.71 -0.14 -1.67
N ILE A 27 -5.67 0.27 -2.48
CA ILE A 27 -6.57 -0.64 -3.21
C ILE A 27 -5.77 -1.49 -4.21
N GLY A 28 -4.89 -0.85 -4.99
CA GLY A 28 -4.01 -1.54 -5.93
C GLY A 28 -3.14 -2.60 -5.25
N ALA A 29 -2.51 -2.25 -4.12
CA ALA A 29 -1.71 -3.18 -3.34
C ALA A 29 -2.56 -4.38 -2.85
N ALA A 30 -3.77 -4.14 -2.35
CA ALA A 30 -4.67 -5.20 -1.89
C ALA A 30 -5.05 -6.15 -3.03
N ILE A 31 -5.41 -5.63 -4.20
CA ILE A 31 -5.73 -6.45 -5.38
C ILE A 31 -4.53 -7.31 -5.78
N THR A 32 -3.33 -6.73 -5.83
CA THR A 32 -2.12 -7.49 -6.20
C THR A 32 -1.77 -8.58 -5.20
N GLU A 33 -2.00 -8.35 -3.91
CA GLU A 33 -1.83 -9.36 -2.86
C GLU A 33 -2.82 -10.51 -3.05
N GLN A 34 -4.09 -10.23 -3.36
CA GLN A 34 -5.09 -11.28 -3.57
C GLN A 34 -4.77 -12.13 -4.81
N LEU A 35 -4.44 -11.50 -5.93
CA LEU A 35 -4.03 -12.23 -7.14
C LEU A 35 -2.78 -13.09 -6.92
N TYR A 36 -1.82 -12.60 -6.12
CA TYR A 36 -0.65 -13.39 -5.73
C TYR A 36 -1.07 -14.63 -4.93
N LYS A 37 -2.03 -14.49 -4.01
CA LYS A 37 -2.50 -15.60 -3.19
C LYS A 37 -3.29 -16.64 -3.97
N GLU A 38 -4.19 -16.20 -4.85
CA GLU A 38 -4.96 -17.08 -5.73
C GLU A 38 -4.02 -17.94 -6.57
N LYS A 39 -3.03 -17.31 -7.22
CA LYS A 39 -2.02 -18.04 -7.99
C LYS A 39 -1.19 -19.00 -7.14
N TYR A 40 -0.77 -18.61 -5.94
CA TYR A 40 -0.01 -19.49 -5.06
C TYR A 40 -0.80 -20.74 -4.68
N TRP A 41 -2.10 -20.61 -4.42
CA TRP A 41 -2.99 -21.72 -4.11
C TRP A 41 -3.18 -22.69 -5.27
N GLU A 42 -3.26 -22.17 -6.50
CA GLU A 42 -3.30 -23.02 -7.70
C GLU A 42 -2.05 -23.89 -7.82
N ASP A 43 -0.88 -23.32 -7.53
CA ASP A 43 0.41 -24.01 -7.62
C ASP A 43 0.70 -24.91 -6.39
N HIS A 44 0.18 -24.58 -5.20
CA HIS A 44 0.49 -25.22 -3.91
C HIS A 44 -0.79 -25.47 -3.08
N PRO A 45 -1.59 -26.49 -3.43
CA PRO A 45 -2.84 -26.75 -2.73
C PRO A 45 -2.59 -27.17 -1.28
N GLY A 46 -3.26 -26.49 -0.33
CA GLY A 46 -3.19 -26.80 1.10
C GLY A 46 -2.02 -26.17 1.86
N GLU A 47 -1.15 -25.43 1.19
CA GLU A 47 -0.10 -24.66 1.87
C GLU A 47 -0.60 -23.29 2.34
N ALA A 48 -0.04 -22.81 3.46
CA ALA A 48 -0.27 -21.46 3.95
C ALA A 48 0.42 -20.45 3.03
N VAL A 49 -0.35 -19.49 2.48
CA VAL A 49 0.20 -18.54 1.53
C VAL A 49 1.11 -17.53 2.23
N PRO A 50 2.36 -17.35 1.76
CA PRO A 50 3.22 -16.30 2.27
C PRO A 50 2.67 -14.91 1.90
N LEU A 51 3.07 -13.89 2.65
CA LEU A 51 2.77 -12.50 2.29
C LEU A 51 3.55 -12.10 1.03
N MET A 52 2.93 -11.41 0.07
CA MET A 52 3.64 -10.97 -1.14
C MET A 52 4.80 -10.05 -0.77
N ARG A 53 5.91 -10.19 -1.51
CA ARG A 53 7.03 -9.24 -1.37
C ARG A 53 6.60 -7.88 -1.93
N PRO A 54 6.75 -6.79 -1.16
CA PRO A 54 6.38 -5.48 -1.65
C PRO A 54 7.30 -5.07 -2.80
N LYS A 55 6.68 -4.70 -3.93
CA LYS A 55 7.39 -4.31 -5.15
C LYS A 55 8.04 -2.94 -5.06
N PHE A 56 7.47 -2.06 -4.24
CA PHE A 56 7.86 -0.64 -4.15
C PHE A 56 8.66 -0.30 -2.89
N TYR A 57 9.03 -1.30 -2.10
CA TYR A 57 9.85 -1.10 -0.91
C TYR A 57 11.29 -1.58 -1.18
N GLY A 58 12.16 -0.64 -1.57
CA GLY A 58 13.60 -0.86 -1.70
C GLY A 58 14.42 -0.31 -0.54
N GLY A 59 13.76 0.09 0.56
CA GLY A 59 14.41 0.69 1.70
C GLY A 59 15.35 -0.28 2.43
N PRO A 60 16.32 0.22 3.22
CA PRO A 60 17.28 -0.62 3.93
C PRO A 60 16.65 -1.45 5.06
N TRP A 61 15.42 -1.16 5.46
CA TRP A 61 14.77 -1.86 6.57
C TRP A 61 14.17 -3.19 6.13
N LYS A 62 14.42 -4.23 6.91
CA LYS A 62 13.83 -5.54 6.66
C LYS A 62 12.35 -5.49 7.01
N ILE A 63 11.49 -5.77 6.03
CA ILE A 63 10.08 -6.04 6.27
C ILE A 63 9.97 -7.41 6.93
N TYR A 64 9.29 -7.48 8.07
CA TYR A 64 9.02 -8.73 8.77
C TYR A 64 8.09 -9.62 7.92
N LYS A 65 8.58 -10.78 7.48
CA LYS A 65 7.93 -11.67 6.50
C LYS A 65 7.07 -12.78 7.13
N GLY A 66 6.58 -12.59 8.35
CA GLY A 66 5.71 -13.56 9.02
C GLY A 66 6.38 -14.88 9.47
N THR A 67 7.70 -15.03 9.35
CA THR A 67 8.43 -16.23 9.81
C THR A 67 8.59 -16.32 11.34
N VAL A 68 7.90 -15.49 12.13
CA VAL A 68 8.11 -15.35 13.58
C VAL A 68 6.81 -15.45 14.40
N LEU A 69 5.65 -15.64 13.78
CA LEU A 69 4.51 -16.07 14.58
C LEU A 69 4.64 -17.60 14.75
N PRO A 70 4.84 -18.11 15.98
CA PRO A 70 4.82 -19.54 16.19
C PRO A 70 3.49 -20.09 15.65
N PRO A 71 3.47 -21.29 15.05
CA PRO A 71 2.21 -21.92 14.69
C PRO A 71 1.33 -21.93 15.94
N ASN A 72 0.11 -21.42 15.78
CA ASN A 72 -0.90 -21.41 16.83
C ASN A 72 -0.95 -22.83 17.43
N LYS A 73 -0.63 -22.95 18.71
CA LYS A 73 -0.75 -24.22 19.45
C LYS A 73 -2.22 -24.58 19.63
#